data_AF-A0AAW9IHE4-F1
#
_entry.id   AF-A0AAW9IHE4-F1
#
_cell.length_a   1.000
_cell.length_b   1.000
_cell.length_c   1.000
_cell.angle_alpha   90.00
_cell.angle_beta   90.00
_cell.angle_gamma   90.00
#
_symmetry.space_group_name_H-M   'P 1'
#
loop_
_entity.id
_entity.type
_entity.pdbx_description
1 polymer ?
#
loop_
_entity_poly.entity_id
_entity_poly.type
_entity_poly.pdbx_seq_one_letter_code
_entity_poly.pdbx_strand_id
1 'polypeptide(L)'
;MTSIIPILVMGVVNFYSLSKNINKSVDITIKGSVDIIKEALVNSNANSYRDIDYLSMDPNAKGIKENKNNEALWFGKTLQSYFEKKTDIMNLSIASEDGKYILVPHEDVGSDFNPKNRPWYKEAINNPSEIIMSEPYE
;
A
#
# COMPACT_ATOMS: atom_id res chain seq x y z
N MET A 1 34.00 -46.48 -37.38
CA MET A 1 33.46 -46.12 -36.04
C MET A 1 34.18 -44.89 -35.44
N THR A 2 34.44 -43.85 -36.23
CA THR A 2 35.17 -42.64 -35.77
C THR A 2 34.27 -41.41 -35.60
N SER A 3 33.02 -41.46 -36.07
CA SER A 3 32.09 -40.30 -36.06
C SER A 3 31.13 -40.23 -34.87
N ILE A 4 31.17 -41.19 -33.92
CA ILE A 4 30.23 -41.22 -32.78
C ILE A 4 30.73 -40.35 -31.61
N ILE A 5 32.05 -40.32 -31.39
CA ILE A 5 32.68 -39.58 -30.30
C ILE A 5 32.41 -38.06 -30.41
N PRO A 6 32.57 -37.41 -31.58
CA PRO A 6 32.29 -35.97 -31.71
C PRO A 6 30.82 -35.63 -31.48
N ILE A 7 29.90 -36.53 -31.87
CA ILE A 7 28.44 -36.34 -31.72
C ILE A 7 28.05 -36.41 -30.24
N LEU A 8 28.59 -37.37 -29.48
CA LEU A 8 28.36 -37.49 -28.04
C LEU A 8 28.89 -36.27 -27.28
N VAL A 9 30.09 -35.80 -27.63
CA VAL A 9 30.68 -34.58 -27.03
C VAL A 9 29.82 -33.36 -27.32
N MET A 10 29.36 -33.19 -28.56
CA MET A 10 28.44 -32.11 -28.92
C MET A 10 27.11 -32.21 -28.17
N GLY A 11 26.57 -33.42 -27.98
CA GLY A 11 25.35 -33.65 -27.21
C GLY A 11 25.48 -33.24 -25.75
N VAL A 12 26.57 -33.61 -25.08
CA VAL A 12 26.84 -33.23 -23.68
C VAL A 12 27.02 -31.71 -23.54
N VAL A 13 27.78 -31.08 -24.44
CA VAL A 13 27.97 -29.62 -24.44
C VAL A 13 26.66 -28.88 -24.70
N ASN A 14 25.85 -29.37 -25.64
CA ASN A 14 24.55 -28.80 -25.94
C ASN A 14 23.60 -28.95 -24.75
N PHE A 15 23.53 -30.13 -24.14
CA PHE A 15 22.73 -30.37 -22.94
C PHE A 15 23.13 -29.44 -21.79
N TYR A 16 24.43 -29.31 -21.51
CA TYR A 16 24.92 -28.40 -20.48
C TYR A 16 24.58 -26.93 -20.78
N SER A 17 24.79 -26.50 -22.02
CA SER A 17 24.47 -25.14 -22.48
C SER A 17 22.97 -24.87 -22.37
N LEU A 18 22.14 -25.83 -22.77
CA LEU A 18 20.68 -25.74 -22.70
C LEU A 18 20.21 -25.63 -21.24
N SER A 19 20.69 -26.49 -20.35
CA SER A 19 20.37 -26.41 -18.91
C SER A 19 20.78 -25.06 -18.32
N LYS A 20 21.98 -24.56 -18.66
CA LYS A 20 22.45 -23.25 -18.19
C LYS A 20 21.57 -22.10 -18.71
N ASN A 21 21.19 -22.14 -19.98
CA ASN A 21 20.34 -21.12 -20.58
C ASN A 21 18.92 -21.16 -20.02
N ILE A 22 18.35 -22.35 -19.78
CA ILE A 22 17.04 -22.50 -19.12
C ILE A 22 17.08 -21.91 -17.71
N ASN A 23 18.07 -22.27 -16.89
CA ASN A 23 18.19 -21.74 -15.54
C ASN A 23 18.33 -20.21 -15.55
N LYS A 24 19.16 -19.68 -16.45
CA LYS A 24 19.30 -18.23 -16.62
C LYS A 24 17.98 -17.56 -17.04
N SER A 25 17.24 -18.17 -17.97
CA SER A 25 15.94 -17.65 -18.39
C SER A 25 14.92 -17.68 -17.24
N VAL A 26 14.89 -18.76 -16.46
CA VAL A 26 14.04 -18.86 -15.25
C VAL A 26 14.40 -17.77 -14.24
N ASP A 27 15.68 -17.56 -13.96
CA ASP A 27 16.13 -16.49 -13.04
C ASP A 27 15.74 -15.09 -13.54
N ILE A 28 15.90 -14.83 -14.84
CA ILE A 28 15.49 -13.55 -15.46
C ILE A 28 13.97 -13.38 -15.36
N THR A 29 13.19 -14.43 -15.61
CA THR A 29 11.73 -14.39 -15.49
C THR A 29 11.31 -14.11 -14.05
N ILE A 30 11.87 -14.81 -13.07
CA ILE A 30 11.57 -14.59 -11.65
C ILE A 30 11.89 -13.15 -11.26
N LYS A 31 13.07 -12.64 -11.61
CA LYS A 31 13.46 -11.25 -11.34
C LYS A 31 12.50 -10.26 -11.99
N GLY A 32 12.18 -10.46 -13.26
CA GLY A 32 11.22 -9.61 -13.97
C GLY A 32 9.84 -9.61 -13.32
N SER A 33 9.34 -10.76 -12.87
CA SER A 33 8.08 -10.85 -12.14
C SER A 33 8.12 -10.12 -10.79
N VAL A 34 9.21 -10.26 -10.03
CA VAL A 34 9.40 -9.53 -8.77
C VAL A 34 9.47 -8.03 -9.01
N ASP A 35 10.15 -7.59 -10.06
CA ASP A 35 10.26 -6.17 -10.42
C ASP A 35 8.91 -5.57 -10.81
N ILE A 36 8.07 -6.31 -11.55
CA ILE A 36 6.70 -5.89 -11.88
C ILE A 36 5.85 -5.74 -10.60
N ILE A 37 5.95 -6.70 -9.67
CA ILE A 37 5.22 -6.62 -8.39
C ILE A 37 5.70 -5.43 -7.57
N LYS A 38 7.02 -5.20 -7.53
CA LYS A 38 7.60 -4.05 -6.83
C LYS A 38 7.13 -2.72 -7.43
N GLU A 39 7.09 -2.62 -8.76
CA GLU A 39 6.60 -1.43 -9.44
C GLU A 39 5.11 -1.19 -9.16
N ALA A 40 4.29 -2.24 -9.20
CA ALA A 40 2.87 -2.15 -8.84
C ALA A 40 2.69 -1.67 -7.39
N LEU A 41 3.50 -2.17 -6.44
CA LEU A 41 3.46 -1.74 -5.04
C LEU A 41 3.88 -0.27 -4.88
N VAL A 42 4.98 0.15 -5.52
CA VAL A 42 5.45 1.54 -5.48
C VAL A 42 4.39 2.48 -6.05
N ASN A 43 3.77 2.10 -7.17
CA ASN A 43 2.71 2.89 -7.79
C ASN A 43 1.45 2.95 -6.92
N SER A 44 1.05 1.83 -6.32
CA SER A 44 -0.07 1.77 -5.39
C SER A 44 0.16 2.70 -4.19
N ASN A 45 1.34 2.60 -3.56
CA ASN A 45 1.71 3.46 -2.45
C ASN A 45 1.68 4.93 -2.86
N ALA A 46 2.28 5.28 -4.01
CA ALA A 46 2.26 6.64 -4.52
C ALA A 46 0.84 7.18 -4.77
N ASN A 47 -0.11 6.32 -5.15
CA ASN A 47 -1.52 6.71 -5.25
C ASN A 47 -2.09 7.00 -3.86
N SER A 48 -1.87 6.12 -2.87
CA SER A 48 -2.31 6.34 -1.48
C SER A 48 -1.75 7.63 -0.90
N TYR A 49 -0.49 7.96 -1.17
CA TYR A 49 0.11 9.24 -0.77
C TYR A 49 -0.64 10.44 -1.32
N ARG A 50 -0.94 10.44 -2.63
CA ARG A 50 -1.70 11.53 -3.26
C ARG A 50 -3.14 11.62 -2.75
N ASP A 51 -3.74 10.47 -2.45
CA ASP A 51 -5.09 10.39 -1.92
C ASP A 51 -5.17 11.01 -0.51
N ILE A 52 -4.22 10.68 0.38
CA ILE A 52 -4.12 11.27 1.72
C ILE A 52 -3.81 12.77 1.62
N ASP A 53 -2.88 13.18 0.75
CA ASP A 53 -2.57 14.59 0.52
C ASP A 53 -3.84 15.37 0.13
N TYR A 54 -4.56 14.87 -0.88
CA TYR A 54 -5.82 15.46 -1.34
C TYR A 54 -6.89 15.53 -0.24
N LEU A 55 -7.13 14.43 0.48
CA LEU A 55 -8.13 14.38 1.56
C LEU A 55 -7.76 15.30 2.73
N SER A 56 -6.46 15.43 3.04
CA SER A 56 -5.98 16.33 4.10
C SER A 56 -6.16 17.81 3.76
N MET A 57 -6.25 18.15 2.46
CA MET A 57 -6.50 19.51 2.00
C MET A 57 -7.96 19.94 2.14
N ASP A 58 -8.91 19.00 2.30
CA ASP A 58 -10.34 19.28 2.47
C ASP A 58 -10.55 20.24 3.68
N PRO A 59 -11.24 21.38 3.50
CA PRO A 59 -11.54 22.30 4.59
C PRO A 59 -12.24 21.62 5.78
N ASN A 60 -13.08 20.61 5.52
CA ASN A 60 -13.78 19.87 6.55
C ASN A 60 -12.83 18.93 7.33
N ALA A 61 -11.78 18.41 6.69
CA ALA A 61 -10.73 17.67 7.38
C ALA A 61 -9.97 18.59 8.36
N LYS A 62 -9.60 19.78 7.89
CA LYS A 62 -8.87 20.78 8.70
C LYS A 62 -9.68 21.31 9.87
N GLY A 63 -10.99 21.52 9.65
CA GLY A 63 -11.91 22.04 10.66
C GLY A 63 -12.53 20.96 11.57
N ILE A 64 -12.10 19.69 11.47
CA ILE A 64 -12.69 18.60 12.26
C ILE A 64 -12.56 18.85 13.77
N LYS A 65 -11.42 19.42 14.20
CA LYS A 65 -11.11 19.73 15.61
C LYS A 65 -12.10 20.73 16.19
N GLU A 66 -12.47 21.79 15.47
CA GLU A 66 -13.46 22.76 15.96
C GLU A 66 -14.89 22.29 15.73
N ASN A 67 -15.16 21.66 14.58
CA ASN A 67 -16.47 21.21 14.12
C ASN A 67 -17.59 22.27 14.30
N LYS A 68 -17.32 23.54 13.99
CA LYS A 68 -18.26 24.65 14.20
C LYS A 68 -19.44 24.63 13.23
N ASN A 69 -19.26 24.07 12.04
CA ASN A 69 -20.23 24.04 10.94
C ASN A 69 -20.54 22.62 10.47
N ASN A 70 -20.41 21.62 11.36
CA ASN A 70 -20.58 20.19 11.05
C ASN A 70 -19.53 19.65 10.06
N GLU A 71 -18.31 20.16 10.11
CA GLU A 71 -17.17 19.70 9.33
C GLU A 71 -16.98 18.18 9.45
N ALA A 72 -17.14 17.60 10.64
CA ALA A 72 -17.05 16.16 10.85
C ALA A 72 -18.11 15.38 10.05
N LEU A 73 -19.35 15.88 9.99
CA LEU A 73 -20.42 15.25 9.22
C LEU A 73 -20.13 15.31 7.72
N TRP A 74 -19.72 16.49 7.22
CA TRP A 74 -19.43 16.68 5.80
C TRP A 74 -18.21 15.91 5.36
N PHE A 75 -17.14 15.90 6.17
CA PHE A 75 -15.97 15.12 5.87
C PHE A 75 -16.25 13.61 5.93
N GLY A 76 -17.06 13.15 6.87
CA GLY A 76 -17.53 11.75 6.90
C GLY A 76 -18.25 11.35 5.61
N LYS A 77 -19.07 12.24 5.03
CA LYS A 77 -19.69 12.02 3.70
C LYS A 77 -18.66 11.99 2.58
N THR A 78 -17.66 12.87 2.61
CA THR A 78 -16.53 12.84 1.65
C THR A 78 -15.80 11.49 1.71
N LEU A 79 -15.45 11.03 2.92
CA LEU A 79 -14.80 9.74 3.12
C LEU A 79 -15.68 8.57 2.65
N GLN A 80 -16.99 8.59 2.93
CA GLN A 80 -17.93 7.57 2.46
C GLN A 80 -17.98 7.51 0.92
N SER A 81 -18.14 8.66 0.27
CA SER A 81 -18.18 8.75 -1.20
C SER A 81 -16.85 8.32 -1.85
N TYR A 82 -15.74 8.54 -1.14
CA TYR A 82 -14.43 8.12 -1.60
C TYR A 82 -14.23 6.60 -1.42
N PHE A 83 -14.60 6.05 -0.26
CA PHE A 83 -14.57 4.61 0.04
C PHE A 83 -15.41 3.80 -0.97
N GLU A 84 -16.62 4.26 -1.29
CA GLU A 84 -17.50 3.59 -2.28
C GLU A 84 -16.90 3.48 -3.69
N LYS A 85 -15.94 4.35 -4.03
CA LYS A 85 -15.26 4.36 -5.34
C LYS A 85 -13.96 3.57 -5.36
N LYS A 86 -13.38 3.27 -4.19
CA LYS A 86 -12.05 2.66 -4.03
C LYS A 86 -12.18 1.32 -3.34
N THR A 87 -12.25 0.25 -4.13
CA THR A 87 -12.44 -1.14 -3.64
C THR A 87 -11.19 -1.74 -3.00
N ASP A 88 -10.05 -1.07 -3.09
CA ASP A 88 -8.74 -1.48 -2.56
C ASP A 88 -8.46 -0.95 -1.15
N ILE A 89 -9.40 -0.21 -0.57
CA ILE A 89 -9.28 0.39 0.76
C ILE A 89 -10.18 -0.35 1.73
N MET A 90 -9.60 -0.80 2.85
CA MET A 90 -10.35 -1.50 3.90
C MET A 90 -11.13 -0.54 4.79
N ASN A 91 -10.51 0.59 5.16
CA ASN A 91 -11.16 1.65 5.91
C ASN A 91 -10.45 2.99 5.67
N LEU A 92 -11.17 4.07 5.96
CA LEU A 92 -10.67 5.43 6.02
C LEU A 92 -11.00 6.00 7.39
N SER A 93 -10.02 6.65 8.00
CA SER A 93 -10.24 7.26 9.30
C SER A 93 -9.51 8.58 9.45
N ILE A 94 -10.04 9.41 10.34
CA ILE A 94 -9.40 10.64 10.80
C ILE A 94 -9.63 10.76 12.30
N ALA A 95 -8.58 11.16 13.01
CA ALA A 95 -8.66 11.47 14.42
C ALA A 95 -8.06 12.84 14.71
N SER A 96 -8.74 13.60 15.56
CA SER A 96 -8.25 14.88 16.04
C SER A 96 -7.59 14.76 17.42
N GLU A 97 -6.83 15.77 17.79
CA GLU A 97 -6.20 15.88 19.11
C GLU A 97 -7.22 15.94 20.26
N ASP A 98 -8.42 16.46 20.04
CA ASP A 98 -9.50 16.48 21.05
C ASP A 98 -10.28 15.15 21.13
N GLY A 99 -9.92 14.15 20.33
CA GLY A 99 -10.49 12.80 20.38
C GLY A 99 -11.70 12.59 19.47
N LYS A 100 -12.03 13.52 18.58
CA LYS A 100 -13.00 13.26 17.53
C LYS A 100 -12.42 12.22 16.57
N TYR A 101 -13.26 11.29 16.19
CA TYR A 101 -12.87 10.17 15.36
C TYR A 101 -13.98 9.90 14.35
N ILE A 102 -13.59 9.71 13.09
CA ILE A 102 -14.47 9.25 12.03
C ILE A 102 -13.82 8.00 11.45
N LEU A 103 -14.63 6.97 11.25
CA LEU A 103 -14.26 5.72 10.61
C LEU A 103 -15.30 5.40 9.52
N VAL A 104 -14.79 5.06 8.33
CA VAL A 104 -15.57 4.64 7.17
C VAL A 104 -15.03 3.31 6.67
N PRO A 105 -15.87 2.27 6.46
CA PRO A 105 -17.30 2.25 6.77
C PRO A 105 -17.51 2.38 8.28
N HIS A 106 -18.68 2.87 8.68
CA HIS A 106 -18.96 3.07 10.11
C HIS A 106 -19.01 1.71 10.83
N GLU A 107 -18.16 1.55 11.84
CA GLU A 107 -18.12 0.39 12.72
C GLU A 107 -18.11 0.86 14.18
N ASP A 108 -18.82 0.13 15.04
CA ASP A 108 -18.76 0.36 16.48
C ASP A 108 -17.44 -0.21 17.01
N VAL A 109 -16.49 0.68 17.29
CA VAL A 109 -15.14 0.35 17.80
C VAL A 109 -15.12 0.12 19.31
N GLY A 110 -16.26 0.27 20.00
CA GLY A 110 -16.36 0.16 21.45
C GLY A 110 -15.82 1.37 22.22
N SER A 111 -16.19 1.47 23.50
CA SER A 111 -15.83 2.60 24.37
C SER A 111 -14.34 2.68 24.72
N ASP A 112 -13.63 1.57 24.60
CA ASP A 112 -12.23 1.46 25.01
C ASP A 112 -11.25 1.83 23.88
N PHE A 113 -11.77 2.04 22.66
CA PHE A 113 -10.95 2.41 21.51
C PHE A 113 -10.44 3.84 21.65
N ASN A 114 -9.12 3.99 21.57
CA ASN A 114 -8.47 5.29 21.56
C ASN A 114 -7.57 5.42 20.31
N PRO A 115 -7.94 6.27 19.33
CA PRO A 115 -7.15 6.42 18.12
C PRO A 115 -5.73 6.94 18.40
N LYS A 116 -5.53 7.67 19.50
CA LYS A 116 -4.21 8.21 19.89
C LYS A 116 -3.20 7.15 20.29
N ASN A 117 -3.67 5.96 20.64
CA ASN A 117 -2.80 4.84 20.99
C ASN A 117 -2.29 4.08 19.76
N ARG A 118 -2.92 4.30 18.59
CA ARG A 118 -2.61 3.55 17.36
C ARG A 118 -1.29 4.01 16.74
N PRO A 119 -0.51 3.10 16.12
CA PRO A 119 0.77 3.44 15.50
C PRO A 119 0.66 4.58 14.48
N TRP A 120 -0.32 4.48 13.56
CA TRP A 120 -0.55 5.48 12.53
C TRP A 120 -0.76 6.90 13.10
N TYR A 121 -1.43 7.05 14.25
CA TYR A 121 -1.64 8.35 14.87
C TYR A 121 -0.36 8.90 15.46
N LYS A 122 0.35 8.06 16.24
CA LYS A 122 1.60 8.45 16.91
C LYS A 122 2.66 8.86 15.90
N GLU A 123 2.83 8.06 14.85
CA GLU A 123 3.82 8.35 13.82
C GLU A 123 3.46 9.62 13.04
N ALA A 124 2.17 9.87 12.75
CA ALA A 124 1.74 11.06 12.00
C ALA A 124 1.95 12.34 12.82
N ILE A 125 1.64 12.32 14.11
CA ILE A 125 1.88 13.46 15.00
C ILE A 125 3.38 13.75 15.19
N ASN A 126 4.21 12.71 15.18
CA ASN A 126 5.67 12.87 15.26
C ASN A 126 6.27 13.43 13.95
N ASN A 127 5.55 13.33 12.82
CA ASN A 127 6.00 13.78 11.50
C ASN A 127 4.93 14.66 10.82
N PRO A 128 4.58 15.83 11.39
CA PRO A 128 3.37 16.58 11.01
C PRO A 128 3.40 17.21 9.60
N SER A 129 4.56 17.22 8.94
CA SER A 129 4.74 17.76 7.58
C SER A 129 4.97 16.68 6.53
N GLU A 130 4.89 15.41 6.93
CA GLU A 130 5.15 14.27 6.06
C GLU A 130 3.98 13.30 6.10
N ILE A 131 3.61 12.78 4.93
CA ILE A 131 2.73 11.62 4.88
C ILE A 131 3.61 10.41 5.13
N ILE A 132 3.15 9.52 6.00
CA ILE A 132 3.89 8.34 6.44
C ILE A 132 3.09 7.08 6.16
N MET A 133 3.80 5.97 5.97
CA MET A 133 3.21 4.64 5.92
C MET A 133 3.65 3.90 7.17
N SER A 134 2.70 3.57 8.05
CA SER A 134 3.02 2.82 9.26
C SER A 134 3.36 1.38 8.93
N GLU A 135 4.12 0.74 9.82
CA GLU A 135 4.28 -0.71 9.78
C GLU A 135 2.93 -1.41 9.98
N PRO A 136 2.76 -2.64 9.48
CA PRO A 136 1.56 -3.45 9.74
C PRO A 136 1.33 -3.61 11.25
N TYR A 137 0.07 -3.48 11.68
CA TYR A 137 -0.34 -3.57 13.08
C TYR A 137 -1.65 -4.36 13.22
N GLU A 138 -1.92 -4.83 14.44
CA GLU A 138 -3.21 -5.42 14.87
C GLU A 138 -4.16 -4.34 15.40
#